data_AF-K9TLN8-F1
#
_entry.id   AF-K9TLN8-F1
#
_cell.length_a   1.000
_cell.length_b   1.000
_cell.length_c   1.000
_cell.angle_alpha   90.00
_cell.angle_beta   90.00
_cell.angle_gamma   90.00
#
_symmetry.space_group_name_H-M   'P 1'
#
loop_
_entity.id
_entity.type
_entity.pdbx_description
1 polymer ?
#
loop_
_entity_poly.entity_id
_entity_poly.type
_entity_poly.pdbx_seq_one_letter_code
_entity_poly.pdbx_strand_id
1 'polypeptide(L)'
;MTGSNLAFDFTRVSRPKSAEEENLLSRTKLENDAAIRSTETDSFITGISDQPELNRDRLWEEALRQLGQDLEQCRQEQGLSREELYNLTHVPQYQIRALETGLIEKLPQDIYVRGFIRRLGDALGLDGSALAASLPERNPIETVSGSTKPSKFVLSLSLSPIHLYLVYGIILVGAILGLSFPKTHNASGSPGNPALSHPVDINP
;
A
#
# COMPACT_ATOMS: atom_id res chain seq x y z
N MET A 1 -15.81 80.27 38.09
CA MET A 1 -14.43 79.79 37.89
C MET A 1 -14.26 79.51 36.42
N THR A 2 -13.35 80.26 35.79
CA THR A 2 -12.52 79.91 34.60
C THR A 2 -13.29 79.42 33.37
N GLY A 3 -13.37 80.20 32.28
CA GLY A 3 -12.28 80.37 31.30
C GLY A 3 -12.16 79.08 30.48
N SER A 4 -12.24 79.04 29.15
CA SER A 4 -11.80 80.00 28.15
C SER A 4 -12.24 79.54 26.76
N ASN A 5 -12.49 80.53 25.91
CA ASN A 5 -12.43 80.51 24.45
C ASN A 5 -11.29 79.67 23.85
N LEU A 6 -11.47 79.29 22.58
CA LEU A 6 -10.49 79.08 21.48
C LEU A 6 -10.82 77.77 20.73
N ALA A 7 -10.88 77.67 19.41
CA ALA A 7 -10.72 78.64 18.33
C ALA A 7 -11.15 77.96 17.01
N PHE A 8 -11.65 78.79 16.08
CA PHE A 8 -11.37 78.79 14.64
C PHE A 8 -11.56 77.49 13.83
N ASP A 9 -12.60 77.40 13.01
CA ASP A 9 -12.75 78.03 11.67
C ASP A 9 -11.89 77.33 10.61
N PHE A 10 -12.56 76.63 9.70
CA PHE A 10 -12.29 76.88 8.29
C PHE A 10 -13.58 76.69 7.49
N THR A 11 -14.20 77.83 7.21
CA THR A 11 -14.79 78.19 5.92
C THR A 11 -14.78 77.12 4.80
N ARG A 12 -15.96 77.09 4.16
CA ARG A 12 -16.20 77.14 2.71
C ARG A 12 -16.26 75.86 1.87
N VAL A 13 -17.38 75.85 1.13
CA VAL A 13 -17.53 75.53 -0.29
C VAL A 13 -17.69 74.03 -0.56
N SER A 14 -18.94 73.58 -0.69
CA SER A 14 -19.75 73.64 -1.91
C SER A 14 -19.13 72.88 -3.07
N ARG A 15 -19.69 71.72 -3.42
CA ARG A 15 -20.39 71.52 -4.71
C ARG A 15 -21.02 70.11 -4.79
N PRO A 16 -22.12 69.98 -5.56
CA PRO A 16 -22.89 68.76 -5.70
C PRO A 16 -22.13 67.68 -6.46
N LYS A 17 -22.35 66.43 -6.04
CA LYS A 17 -21.83 65.18 -6.61
C LYS A 17 -22.42 64.97 -8.01
N SER A 18 -21.87 65.65 -9.03
CA SER A 18 -22.29 65.51 -10.41
C SER A 18 -21.69 64.25 -11.02
N ALA A 19 -22.55 63.26 -11.31
CA ALA A 19 -22.63 62.42 -12.51
C ALA A 19 -21.37 61.78 -13.16
N GLU A 20 -20.16 61.98 -12.64
CA GLU A 20 -18.91 61.45 -13.18
C GLU A 20 -18.36 60.28 -12.36
N GLU A 21 -18.67 60.18 -11.05
CA GLU A 21 -18.20 59.06 -10.21
C GLU A 21 -18.93 57.72 -10.49
N GLU A 22 -20.20 57.73 -10.90
CA GLU A 22 -20.91 56.47 -11.26
C GLU A 22 -20.48 55.92 -12.62
N ASN A 23 -20.04 56.79 -13.54
CA ASN A 23 -19.53 56.36 -14.84
C ASN A 23 -18.10 55.80 -14.71
N LEU A 24 -17.31 56.31 -13.75
CA LEU A 24 -15.96 55.80 -13.51
C LEU A 24 -15.98 54.41 -12.83
N LEU A 25 -16.93 54.12 -11.94
CA LEU A 25 -17.09 52.78 -11.35
C LEU A 25 -17.61 51.73 -12.35
N SER A 26 -18.34 52.15 -13.38
CA SER A 26 -18.84 51.24 -14.42
C SER A 26 -17.75 50.88 -15.42
N ARG A 27 -16.83 51.81 -15.71
CA ARG A 27 -15.71 51.60 -16.64
C ARG A 27 -14.62 50.69 -16.06
N THR A 28 -14.29 50.84 -14.78
CA THR A 28 -13.34 49.93 -14.12
C THR A 28 -13.89 48.51 -13.99
N LYS A 29 -15.22 48.35 -13.95
CA LYS A 29 -15.86 47.04 -13.92
C LYS A 29 -15.93 46.38 -15.31
N LEU A 30 -16.13 47.14 -16.39
CA LEU A 30 -16.15 46.58 -17.75
C LEU A 30 -14.75 46.34 -18.35
N GLU A 31 -13.72 47.10 -17.96
CA GLU A 31 -12.37 46.94 -18.50
C GLU A 31 -11.65 45.70 -17.91
N ASN A 32 -11.94 45.39 -16.64
CA ASN A 32 -11.36 44.21 -15.98
C ASN A 32 -11.99 42.88 -16.45
N ASP A 33 -13.22 42.92 -16.99
CA ASP A 33 -13.90 41.75 -17.55
C ASP A 33 -13.41 41.39 -18.97
N ALA A 34 -12.77 42.32 -19.68
CA ALA A 34 -12.27 42.12 -21.04
C ALA A 34 -10.79 41.71 -21.11
N ALA A 35 -9.97 42.05 -20.10
CA ALA A 35 -8.56 41.68 -20.08
C ALA A 35 -8.30 40.22 -19.64
N ILE A 36 -9.27 39.54 -19.02
CA ILE A 36 -9.13 38.14 -18.57
C ILE A 36 -9.52 37.14 -19.67
N ARG A 37 -10.06 37.58 -20.82
CA ARG A 37 -10.63 36.68 -21.85
C ARG A 37 -9.71 36.34 -23.04
N SER A 38 -8.47 36.83 -23.11
CA SER A 38 -7.68 36.69 -24.36
C SER A 38 -6.23 36.21 -24.23
N THR A 39 -5.80 35.70 -23.08
CA THR A 39 -4.44 35.12 -22.96
C THR A 39 -4.40 33.90 -22.05
N GLU A 40 -5.30 32.93 -22.20
CA GLU A 40 -5.16 31.65 -21.48
C GLU A 40 -5.92 30.51 -22.17
N THR A 41 -5.92 30.49 -23.51
CA THR A 41 -6.68 29.48 -24.25
C THR A 41 -5.90 28.96 -25.45
N ASP A 42 -4.63 28.59 -25.24
CA ASP A 42 -3.97 27.70 -26.21
C ASP A 42 -2.81 26.83 -25.65
N SER A 43 -2.63 26.76 -24.33
CA SER A 43 -1.62 25.87 -23.73
C SER A 43 -2.10 25.06 -22.52
N PHE A 44 -3.35 25.23 -22.07
CA PHE A 44 -3.87 24.55 -20.89
C PHE A 44 -4.75 23.32 -21.20
N ILE A 45 -5.24 23.19 -22.43
CA ILE A 45 -6.13 22.09 -22.85
C ILE A 45 -5.35 20.97 -23.55
N THR A 46 -4.16 20.62 -23.04
CA THR A 46 -3.46 19.36 -23.40
C THR A 46 -2.78 18.73 -22.17
N GLY A 47 -3.22 19.07 -20.94
CA GLY A 47 -2.61 18.57 -19.70
C GLY A 47 -3.49 17.68 -18.81
N ILE A 48 -4.80 17.57 -19.09
CA ILE A 48 -5.77 16.85 -18.22
C ILE A 48 -6.09 15.44 -18.78
N SER A 49 -5.17 14.86 -19.56
CA SER A 49 -5.33 13.47 -20.06
C SER A 49 -4.49 12.44 -19.28
N ASP A 50 -3.75 12.85 -18.25
CA ASP A 50 -2.65 12.04 -17.71
C ASP A 50 -2.59 11.97 -16.17
N GLN A 51 -3.73 12.03 -15.46
CA GLN A 51 -3.74 11.90 -13.98
C GLN A 51 -4.71 10.82 -13.46
N PRO A 52 -4.56 9.54 -13.86
CA PRO A 52 -5.31 8.45 -13.26
C PRO A 52 -4.97 8.22 -11.77
N GLU A 53 -3.73 8.51 -11.34
CA GLU A 53 -3.27 8.23 -9.97
C GLU A 53 -3.94 9.12 -8.93
N LEU A 54 -4.01 10.44 -9.18
CA LEU A 54 -4.67 11.40 -8.27
C LEU A 54 -6.16 11.09 -8.07
N ASN A 55 -6.84 10.59 -9.11
CA ASN A 55 -8.25 10.20 -9.00
C ASN A 55 -8.42 8.95 -8.13
N ARG A 56 -7.53 7.96 -8.27
CA ARG A 56 -7.58 6.71 -7.50
C ARG A 56 -7.32 6.92 -6.01
N ASP A 57 -6.36 7.77 -5.67
CA ASP A 57 -6.06 8.08 -4.27
C ASP A 57 -7.27 8.73 -3.59
N ARG A 58 -7.91 9.72 -4.24
CA ARG A 58 -9.14 10.34 -3.73
C ARG A 58 -10.29 9.35 -3.56
N LEU A 59 -10.47 8.44 -4.51
CA LEU A 59 -11.51 7.41 -4.42
C LEU A 59 -11.25 6.44 -3.25
N TRP A 60 -9.99 6.05 -3.04
CA TRP A 60 -9.61 5.22 -1.90
C TRP A 60 -9.83 5.95 -0.57
N GLU A 61 -9.47 7.23 -0.47
CA GLU A 61 -9.65 8.04 0.74
C GLU A 61 -11.12 8.18 1.11
N GLU A 62 -11.98 8.47 0.14
CA GLU A 62 -13.44 8.56 0.37
C GLU A 62 -14.02 7.21 0.79
N ALA A 63 -13.67 6.13 0.08
CA ALA A 63 -14.14 4.79 0.40
C ALA A 63 -13.70 4.35 1.80
N LEU A 64 -12.45 4.63 2.18
CA LEU A 64 -11.93 4.33 3.50
C LEU A 64 -12.63 5.14 4.59
N ARG A 65 -12.91 6.42 4.35
CA ARG A 65 -13.61 7.27 5.32
C ARG A 65 -15.03 6.78 5.56
N GLN A 66 -15.76 6.43 4.51
CA GLN A 66 -17.09 5.84 4.63
C GLN A 66 -17.05 4.53 5.43
N LEU A 67 -16.12 3.63 5.07
CA LEU A 67 -15.97 2.36 5.76
C LEU A 67 -15.59 2.55 7.24
N GLY A 68 -14.72 3.52 7.54
CA GLY A 68 -14.34 3.89 8.90
C GLY A 68 -15.53 4.30 9.76
N GLN A 69 -16.43 5.12 9.19
CA GLN A 69 -17.67 5.52 9.85
C GLN A 69 -18.59 4.32 10.09
N ASP A 70 -18.72 3.41 9.12
CA ASP A 70 -19.54 2.21 9.26
C ASP A 70 -19.00 1.29 10.38
N LEU A 71 -17.68 1.14 10.47
CA LEU A 71 -17.02 0.40 11.56
C LEU A 71 -17.23 1.07 12.92
N GLU A 72 -17.13 2.40 13.00
CA GLU A 72 -17.39 3.14 14.23
C GLU A 72 -18.83 2.95 14.69
N GLN A 73 -19.79 3.10 13.77
CA GLN A 73 -21.21 2.93 14.06
C GLN A 73 -21.49 1.52 14.57
N CYS A 74 -21.01 0.50 13.87
CA CYS A 74 -21.21 -0.90 14.28
C CYS A 74 -20.60 -1.19 15.66
N ARG A 75 -19.41 -0.65 15.94
CA ARG A 75 -18.79 -0.76 17.28
C ARG A 75 -19.66 -0.10 18.35
N GLN A 76 -20.16 1.11 18.09
CA GLN A 76 -21.00 1.85 19.03
C GLN A 76 -22.35 1.16 19.28
N GLU A 77 -22.96 0.59 18.25
CA GLU A 77 -24.20 -0.20 18.35
C GLU A 77 -24.03 -1.44 19.25
N GLN A 78 -22.84 -2.05 19.23
CA GLN A 78 -22.49 -3.17 20.12
C GLN A 78 -22.05 -2.72 21.52
N GLY A 79 -21.96 -1.41 21.78
CA GLY A 79 -21.52 -0.86 23.06
C GLY A 79 -20.04 -1.10 23.38
N LEU A 80 -19.23 -1.49 22.39
CA LEU A 80 -17.81 -1.80 22.58
C LEU A 80 -16.97 -0.52 22.62
N SER A 81 -16.04 -0.42 23.55
CA SER A 81 -14.99 0.60 23.55
C SER A 81 -13.87 0.25 22.56
N ARG A 82 -13.06 1.24 22.17
CA ARG A 82 -11.86 1.00 21.34
C ARG A 82 -10.82 0.14 22.05
N GLU A 83 -10.78 0.18 23.37
CA GLU A 83 -9.90 -0.66 24.19
C GLU A 83 -10.34 -2.13 24.15
N GLU A 84 -11.64 -2.40 24.27
CA GLU A 84 -12.18 -3.75 24.11
C GLU A 84 -11.95 -4.27 22.70
N LEU A 85 -12.17 -3.44 21.68
CA LEU A 85 -11.90 -3.82 20.30
C LEU A 85 -10.42 -4.08 20.03
N TYR A 86 -9.51 -3.35 20.69
CA TYR A 86 -8.08 -3.65 20.71
C TYR A 86 -7.80 -5.02 21.33
N ASN A 87 -8.42 -5.35 22.47
CA ASN A 87 -8.23 -6.64 23.13
C ASN A 87 -8.72 -7.81 22.27
N LEU A 88 -9.76 -7.61 21.46
CA LEU A 88 -10.30 -8.62 20.55
C LEU A 88 -9.44 -8.82 19.28
N THR A 89 -8.93 -7.73 18.70
CA THR A 89 -8.33 -7.75 17.35
C THR A 89 -6.81 -7.61 17.35
N HIS A 90 -6.23 -7.17 18.47
CA HIS A 90 -4.86 -6.71 18.59
C HIS A 90 -4.47 -5.64 17.56
N VAL A 91 -5.43 -4.89 17.02
CA VAL A 91 -5.18 -3.70 16.19
C VAL A 91 -4.97 -2.51 17.13
N PRO A 92 -3.80 -1.83 17.12
CA PRO A 92 -3.51 -0.76 18.08
C PRO A 92 -4.61 0.30 18.16
N GLN A 93 -4.96 0.75 19.37
CA GLN A 93 -6.07 1.69 19.58
C GLN A 93 -5.96 2.97 18.74
N TYR A 94 -4.74 3.46 18.52
CA TYR A 94 -4.50 4.65 17.69
C TYR A 94 -4.81 4.39 16.21
N GLN A 95 -4.62 3.16 15.73
CA GLN A 95 -4.98 2.73 14.36
C GLN A 95 -6.49 2.52 14.25
N ILE A 96 -7.14 1.92 15.25
CA ILE A 96 -8.61 1.82 15.31
C ILE A 96 -9.22 3.21 15.20
N ARG A 97 -8.75 4.16 16.03
CA ARG A 97 -9.20 5.55 15.98
C ARG A 97 -8.94 6.18 14.61
N ALA A 98 -7.77 5.98 14.02
CA ALA A 98 -7.43 6.57 12.73
C ALA A 98 -8.34 6.04 11.61
N LEU A 99 -8.68 4.75 11.63
CA LEU A 99 -9.63 4.15 10.70
C LEU A 99 -11.04 4.72 10.88
N GLU A 100 -11.56 4.72 12.11
CA GLU A 100 -12.90 5.24 12.42
C GLU A 100 -13.08 6.71 12.05
N THR A 101 -12.04 7.53 12.27
CA THR A 101 -12.08 8.98 11.99
C THR A 101 -11.63 9.36 10.58
N GLY A 102 -11.24 8.39 9.74
CA GLY A 102 -10.72 8.64 8.40
C GLY A 102 -9.40 9.44 8.38
N LEU A 103 -8.57 9.35 9.43
CA LEU A 103 -7.28 10.03 9.52
C LEU A 103 -6.19 9.29 8.74
N ILE A 104 -6.26 9.39 7.41
CA ILE A 104 -5.40 8.70 6.45
C ILE A 104 -3.91 8.88 6.72
N GLU A 105 -3.48 10.08 7.12
CA GLU A 105 -2.07 10.39 7.38
C GLU A 105 -1.43 9.59 8.52
N LYS A 106 -2.25 9.00 9.41
CA LYS A 106 -1.78 8.19 10.54
C LYS A 106 -1.81 6.69 10.27
N LEU A 107 -2.33 6.30 9.11
CA LEU A 107 -2.43 4.91 8.72
C LEU A 107 -1.12 4.40 8.11
N PRO A 108 -0.80 3.11 8.30
CA PRO A 108 0.33 2.47 7.63
C PRO A 108 0.03 2.24 6.14
N GLN A 109 0.91 1.48 5.49
CA GLN A 109 0.72 1.05 4.09
C GLN A 109 -0.62 0.31 3.90
N ASP A 110 -1.20 0.42 2.70
CA ASP A 110 -2.54 -0.09 2.37
C ASP A 110 -2.73 -1.58 2.71
N ILE A 111 -1.68 -2.39 2.57
CA ILE A 111 -1.73 -3.82 2.94
C ILE A 111 -2.07 -4.06 4.41
N TYR A 112 -1.54 -3.23 5.31
CA TYR A 112 -1.84 -3.30 6.74
C TYR A 112 -3.23 -2.74 7.03
N VAL A 113 -3.62 -1.66 6.34
CA VAL A 113 -4.96 -1.07 6.45
C VAL A 113 -6.04 -2.11 6.13
N ARG A 114 -5.90 -2.84 5.01
CA ARG A 114 -6.80 -3.95 4.66
C ARG A 114 -6.81 -5.06 5.71
N GLY A 115 -5.65 -5.39 6.26
CA GLY A 115 -5.54 -6.37 7.35
C GLY A 115 -6.19 -5.91 8.65
N PHE A 116 -6.21 -4.61 8.94
CA PHE A 116 -6.93 -4.03 10.07
C PHE A 116 -8.43 -4.03 9.83
N ILE A 117 -8.89 -3.56 8.67
CA ILE A 117 -10.30 -3.57 8.26
C ILE A 117 -10.88 -4.97 8.39
N ARG A 118 -10.18 -5.98 7.87
CA ARG A 118 -10.63 -7.36 7.98
C ARG A 118 -10.81 -7.79 9.43
N ARG A 119 -9.80 -7.57 10.27
CA ARG A 119 -9.88 -7.96 11.70
C ARG A 119 -10.97 -7.23 12.46
N LEU A 120 -11.16 -5.94 12.19
CA LEU A 120 -12.21 -5.15 12.82
C LEU A 120 -13.60 -5.61 12.36
N GLY A 121 -13.79 -5.82 11.05
CA GLY A 121 -15.02 -6.36 10.50
C GLY A 121 -15.36 -7.73 11.08
N ASP A 122 -14.41 -8.66 11.07
CA ASP A 122 -14.59 -10.01 11.62
C ASP A 122 -14.95 -9.98 13.11
N ALA A 123 -14.30 -9.10 13.91
CA ALA A 123 -14.60 -8.96 15.33
C ALA A 123 -15.95 -8.29 15.63
N LEU A 124 -16.43 -7.45 14.71
CA LEU A 124 -17.76 -6.83 14.79
C LEU A 124 -18.86 -7.72 14.19
N GLY A 125 -18.54 -8.94 13.75
CA GLY A 125 -19.51 -9.88 13.15
C GLY A 125 -19.90 -9.52 11.72
N LEU A 126 -19.14 -8.67 11.04
CA LEU A 126 -19.27 -8.35 9.63
C LEU A 126 -18.41 -9.30 8.78
N ASP A 127 -18.63 -9.32 7.47
CA ASP A 127 -17.70 -9.99 6.55
C ASP A 127 -16.48 -9.08 6.32
N GLY A 128 -15.49 -9.20 7.21
CA GLY A 128 -14.26 -8.39 7.14
C GLY A 128 -13.47 -8.60 5.85
N SER A 129 -13.57 -9.79 5.24
CA SER A 129 -12.94 -10.07 3.95
C SER A 129 -13.60 -9.28 2.83
N ALA A 130 -14.93 -9.23 2.80
CA ALA A 130 -15.67 -8.44 1.82
C ALA A 130 -15.41 -6.94 1.99
N LEU A 131 -15.39 -6.43 3.23
CA LEU A 131 -15.09 -5.02 3.52
C LEU A 131 -13.67 -4.62 3.11
N ALA A 132 -12.67 -5.47 3.34
CA ALA A 132 -11.30 -5.19 2.90
C ALA A 132 -11.16 -5.23 1.36
N ALA A 133 -12.00 -6.03 0.69
CA ALA A 133 -12.03 -6.15 -0.77
C ALA A 133 -12.80 -5.01 -1.45
N SER A 134 -13.73 -4.35 -0.76
CA SER A 134 -14.48 -3.22 -1.32
C SER A 134 -13.64 -1.94 -1.43
N LEU A 135 -12.49 -1.86 -0.74
CA LEU A 135 -11.56 -0.75 -0.89
C LEU A 135 -10.88 -0.78 -2.27
N PRO A 136 -10.91 0.33 -3.04
CA PRO A 136 -10.16 0.47 -4.29
C PRO A 136 -8.67 0.20 -4.11
N GLU A 137 -7.94 -0.20 -5.15
CA GLU A 137 -6.49 -0.37 -5.05
C GLU A 137 -5.74 0.97 -5.06
N ARG A 138 -5.02 1.27 -3.97
CA ARG A 138 -4.14 2.43 -3.79
C ARG A 138 -2.72 2.09 -4.27
N ASN A 139 -2.52 2.04 -5.59
CA ASN A 139 -1.25 1.87 -6.31
C ASN A 139 -0.30 0.71 -5.90
N PRO A 140 0.10 -0.20 -6.81
CA PRO A 140 0.89 -1.39 -6.48
C PRO A 140 2.39 -1.17 -6.18
N ILE A 141 2.88 0.06 -6.05
CA ILE A 141 4.33 0.32 -5.96
C ILE A 141 4.73 0.61 -4.51
N GLU A 142 4.81 -0.45 -3.72
CA GLU A 142 5.88 -0.75 -2.74
C GLU A 142 5.59 -2.12 -2.11
N THR A 143 5.28 -3.10 -2.96
CA THR A 143 5.19 -4.49 -2.54
C THR A 143 6.60 -5.09 -2.49
N VAL A 144 7.26 -5.00 -1.33
CA VAL A 144 7.95 -6.19 -0.80
C VAL A 144 6.89 -7.12 -0.19
N SER A 145 5.87 -7.44 -1.01
CA SER A 145 4.73 -8.25 -0.61
C SER A 145 4.62 -9.38 -1.62
N GLY A 146 5.11 -10.54 -1.18
CA GLY A 146 4.72 -11.81 -1.74
C GLY A 146 3.20 -11.94 -1.61
N SER A 147 2.50 -11.62 -2.69
CA SER A 147 1.16 -12.06 -2.96
C SER A 147 1.17 -13.59 -3.02
N THR A 148 1.05 -14.22 -1.85
CA THR A 148 0.64 -15.62 -1.79
C THR A 148 -0.86 -15.63 -2.01
N LYS A 149 -1.24 -15.69 -3.29
CA LYS A 149 -2.40 -16.51 -3.64
C LYS A 149 -2.20 -17.85 -2.92
N PRO A 150 -3.18 -18.43 -2.21
CA PRO A 150 -3.08 -19.80 -1.75
C PRO A 150 -3.21 -20.71 -2.98
N SER A 151 -2.20 -20.69 -3.86
CA SER A 151 -1.91 -21.80 -4.74
C SER A 151 -1.58 -22.96 -3.81
N LYS A 152 -2.44 -23.97 -3.82
CA LYS A 152 -2.26 -25.24 -3.13
C LYS A 152 -1.06 -25.97 -3.76
N PHE A 153 0.16 -25.46 -3.57
CA PHE A 153 1.39 -26.15 -3.94
C PHE A 153 2.61 -25.53 -3.25
N VAL A 154 2.57 -25.48 -1.93
CA VAL A 154 3.80 -25.50 -1.13
C VAL A 154 3.63 -26.65 -0.15
N LEU A 155 4.58 -27.59 -0.13
CA LEU A 155 4.70 -28.54 0.98
C LEU A 155 4.95 -27.68 2.23
N SER A 156 3.88 -27.38 2.96
CA SER A 156 3.93 -26.67 4.23
C SER A 156 4.56 -27.62 5.27
N LEU A 157 5.88 -27.78 5.20
CA LEU A 157 6.66 -28.46 6.23
C LEU A 157 6.82 -27.46 7.37
N SER A 158 5.79 -27.39 8.21
CA SER A 158 5.87 -26.75 9.52
C SER A 158 6.86 -27.58 10.35
N LEU A 159 8.15 -27.21 10.33
CA LEU A 159 9.21 -27.90 11.07
C LEU A 159 8.99 -27.73 12.57
N SER A 160 8.08 -28.52 13.13
CA SER A 160 8.16 -28.92 14.53
C SER A 160 9.53 -29.58 14.77
N PRO A 161 10.14 -29.41 15.96
CA PRO A 161 11.43 -30.04 16.32
C PRO A 161 11.48 -31.55 16.01
N ILE A 162 10.33 -32.23 16.02
CA ILE A 162 10.16 -33.65 15.70
C ILE A 162 10.62 -34.02 14.28
N HIS A 163 10.36 -33.19 13.27
CA HIS A 163 10.73 -33.53 11.88
C HIS A 163 12.24 -33.52 11.68
N LEU A 164 12.97 -32.68 12.43
CA LEU A 164 14.42 -32.68 12.43
C LEU A 164 14.96 -34.01 12.93
N TYR A 165 14.37 -34.59 13.99
CA TYR A 165 14.75 -35.91 14.48
C TYR A 165 14.39 -37.04 13.52
N LEU A 166 13.24 -36.96 12.82
CA LEU A 166 12.85 -37.97 11.82
C LEU A 166 13.80 -37.98 10.61
N VAL A 167 14.11 -36.81 10.06
CA VAL A 167 15.05 -36.69 8.94
C VAL A 167 16.45 -37.12 9.36
N TYR A 168 16.90 -36.68 10.55
CA TYR A 168 18.17 -37.12 11.12
C TYR A 168 18.22 -38.65 11.31
N GLY A 169 17.14 -39.26 11.80
CA GLY A 169 17.02 -40.71 11.96
C GLY A 169 17.11 -41.47 10.64
N ILE A 170 16.42 -41.00 9.59
CA ILE A 170 16.49 -41.63 8.25
C ILE A 170 17.91 -41.55 7.69
N ILE A 171 18.57 -40.40 7.82
CA ILE A 171 19.96 -40.22 7.38
C ILE A 171 20.90 -41.13 8.17
N LEU A 172 20.73 -41.21 9.49
CA LEU A 172 21.56 -42.03 10.37
C LEU A 172 21.42 -43.52 10.06
N VAL A 173 20.18 -44.01 9.93
CA VAL A 173 19.90 -45.41 9.54
C VAL A 173 20.46 -45.69 8.16
N GLY A 174 20.25 -44.78 7.20
CA GLY A 174 20.82 -44.89 5.86
C GLY A 174 22.35 -44.98 5.86
N ALA A 175 23.04 -44.20 6.69
CA ALA A 175 24.49 -44.25 6.82
C ALA A 175 24.96 -45.58 7.45
N ILE A 176 24.28 -46.06 8.50
CA ILE A 176 24.61 -47.34 9.17
C ILE A 176 24.43 -48.52 8.20
N LEU A 177 23.33 -48.54 7.43
CA LEU A 177 23.08 -49.59 6.45
C LEU A 177 23.99 -49.46 5.21
N GLY A 178 24.29 -48.23 4.78
CA GLY A 178 25.11 -47.96 3.60
C GLY A 178 26.55 -48.46 3.71
N LEU A 179 27.12 -48.46 4.91
CA LEU A 179 28.46 -48.99 5.16
C LEU A 179 28.56 -50.52 5.03
N SER A 180 27.41 -51.22 5.05
CA SER A 180 27.40 -52.68 5.01
C SER A 180 27.32 -53.27 3.60
N PHE A 181 27.27 -52.44 2.55
CA PHE A 181 27.30 -52.96 1.18
C PHE A 181 28.76 -53.26 0.78
N PRO A 182 29.15 -54.53 0.61
CA PRO A 182 30.47 -54.87 0.12
C PRO A 182 30.60 -54.36 -1.31
N LYS A 183 31.58 -53.49 -1.53
CA LYS A 183 31.94 -53.01 -2.87
C LYS A 183 32.42 -54.21 -3.68
N THR A 184 31.55 -54.77 -4.51
CA THR A 184 31.88 -55.87 -5.42
C THR A 184 32.98 -55.38 -6.36
N HIS A 185 34.22 -55.80 -6.16
CA HIS A 185 35.29 -55.56 -7.11
C HIS A 185 35.03 -56.47 -8.31
N ASN A 186 34.64 -55.86 -9.43
CA ASN A 186 34.48 -56.56 -10.70
C ASN A 186 35.89 -56.91 -11.21
N ALA A 187 36.35 -58.12 -10.91
CA ALA A 187 37.56 -58.68 -11.47
C ALA A 187 37.28 -59.06 -12.93
N SER A 188 37.66 -58.19 -13.87
CA SER A 188 37.72 -58.55 -15.29
C SER A 188 38.81 -59.60 -15.49
N GLY A 189 38.37 -60.84 -15.69
CA GLY A 189 39.22 -62.00 -15.91
C GLY A 189 40.13 -61.86 -17.13
N SER A 190 41.38 -62.26 -16.91
CA SER A 190 42.33 -62.64 -17.94
C SER A 190 41.96 -64.03 -18.49
N PRO A 191 41.85 -64.22 -19.81
CA PRO A 191 41.98 -65.53 -20.43
C PRO A 191 43.37 -65.67 -21.06
N GLY A 192 44.13 -66.66 -20.61
CA GLY A 192 45.43 -67.01 -21.17
C GLY A 192 45.35 -67.87 -22.44
N ASN A 193 46.23 -67.54 -23.41
CA ASN A 193 47.10 -68.38 -24.28
C ASN A 193 46.48 -69.51 -25.15
N PRO A 194 47.14 -70.09 -26.20
CA PRO A 194 48.59 -70.08 -26.54
C PRO A 194 49.01 -70.07 -28.05
N ALA A 195 50.33 -69.98 -28.28
CA ALA A 195 51.19 -70.67 -29.28
C ALA A 195 51.49 -70.10 -30.70
N LEU A 196 52.76 -69.66 -30.84
CA LEU A 196 53.81 -70.09 -31.82
C LEU A 196 53.58 -69.98 -33.35
N SER A 197 54.33 -69.08 -34.01
CA SER A 197 55.36 -69.42 -35.04
C SER A 197 56.11 -68.16 -35.59
N HIS A 198 57.44 -68.14 -35.45
CA HIS A 198 58.47 -67.32 -36.13
C HIS A 198 58.45 -67.49 -37.68
N PRO A 199 59.40 -66.93 -38.48
CA PRO A 199 60.09 -65.62 -38.49
C PRO A 199 60.10 -64.98 -39.92
N VAL A 200 60.38 -63.68 -40.10
CA VAL A 200 61.05 -63.19 -41.32
C VAL A 200 61.88 -61.95 -40.99
N ASP A 201 63.19 -62.14 -40.95
CA ASP A 201 64.19 -61.10 -41.21
C ASP A 201 64.34 -60.90 -42.74
N ILE A 202 64.96 -59.76 -43.08
CA ILE A 202 65.61 -59.37 -44.34
C ILE A 202 64.85 -58.32 -45.16
N ASN A 203 65.42 -57.12 -45.19
CA ASN A 203 65.56 -56.33 -46.42
C ASN A 203 66.76 -55.37 -46.31
N PRO A 204 67.28 -54.88 -47.44
CA PRO A 204 68.52 -55.31 -48.08
C PRO A 204 69.75 -54.45 -47.75
#